data_AF-A0A6P0U9A7-F1
#
_entry.id   AF-A0A6P0U9A7-F1
#
_cell.length_a   1.000
_cell.length_b   1.000
_cell.length_c   1.000
_cell.angle_alpha   90.00
_cell.angle_beta   90.00
_cell.angle_gamma   90.00
#
_symmetry.space_group_name_H-M   'P 1'
#
loop_
_entity.id
_entity.type
_entity.pdbx_description
1 polymer ?
#
loop_
_entity_poly.entity_id
_entity_poly.type
_entity_poly.pdbx_seq_one_letter_code
_entity_poly.pdbx_strand_id
1 'polypeptide(L)'
;MTKFFDNINHQILLRTVRKYVEHPGILCLIKSWISVGILTKERIVKAEKGIPQGAVISPLLANIYLDEFDKSFSDTDWKLVRYADYFVVMAKSLEEIVAASSH
;
A
#
# COMPACT_ATOMS: atom_id res chain seq x y z
N MET A 1 2.35 -16.04 2.39
CA MET A 1 2.94 -14.69 2.39
C MET A 1 2.68 -14.07 1.03
N THR A 2 1.60 -13.30 0.94
CA THR A 2 1.15 -12.61 -0.26
C THR A 2 2.18 -11.57 -0.67
N LYS A 3 2.51 -11.47 -1.95
CA LYS A 3 3.44 -10.47 -2.47
C LYS A 3 2.76 -9.09 -2.43
N PHE A 4 2.76 -8.42 -1.28
CA PHE A 4 2.05 -7.15 -1.06
C PHE A 4 2.37 -6.12 -2.15
N PHE A 5 3.67 -5.87 -2.37
CA PHE A 5 4.16 -4.93 -3.38
C PHE A 5 3.68 -5.26 -4.79
N ASP A 6 3.48 -6.54 -5.14
CA ASP A 6 3.02 -6.95 -6.47
C ASP A 6 1.50 -6.81 -6.66
N ASN A 7 0.77 -6.48 -5.59
CA ASN A 7 -0.70 -6.43 -5.58
C ASN A 7 -1.28 -5.03 -5.29
N ILE A 8 -0.44 -4.01 -5.08
CA ILE A 8 -0.91 -2.64 -4.87
C ILE A 8 -1.73 -2.17 -6.08
N ASN A 9 -2.96 -1.73 -5.84
CA ASN A 9 -3.82 -1.20 -6.88
C ASN A 9 -3.40 0.24 -7.23
N HIS A 10 -3.01 0.48 -8.49
CA HIS A 10 -2.55 1.80 -8.93
C HIS A 10 -3.62 2.89 -8.79
N GLN A 11 -4.89 2.58 -9.02
CA GLN A 11 -5.96 3.57 -8.93
C GLN A 11 -6.17 4.02 -7.48
N ILE A 12 -6.16 3.07 -6.54
CA ILE A 12 -6.26 3.37 -5.11
C ILE A 12 -5.03 4.17 -4.68
N LEU A 13 -3.82 3.73 -5.03
CA LEU A 13 -2.57 4.44 -4.70
C LEU A 13 -2.60 5.89 -5.19
N LEU A 14 -2.90 6.12 -6.47
CA LEU A 14 -2.91 7.47 -7.05
C LEU A 14 -4.00 8.35 -6.44
N ARG A 15 -5.16 7.79 -6.08
CA ARG A 15 -6.21 8.52 -5.34
C ARG A 15 -5.73 8.91 -3.94
N THR A 16 -5.07 8.02 -3.22
CA THR A 16 -4.55 8.30 -1.88
C THR A 16 -3.43 9.34 -1.92
N VAL A 17 -2.48 9.22 -2.85
CA VAL A 17 -1.42 10.23 -3.05
C VAL A 17 -2.01 11.60 -3.37
N ARG A 18 -3.08 11.66 -4.19
CA ARG A 18 -3.74 12.92 -4.54
C ARG A 18 -4.37 13.65 -3.34
N LYS A 19 -4.67 12.95 -2.23
CA LYS A 19 -5.12 13.59 -0.99
C LYS A 19 -4.02 14.49 -0.37
N TYR A 20 -2.76 14.22 -0.68
CA TYR A 20 -1.59 14.91 -0.10
C TYR A 20 -0.82 15.76 -1.12
N VAL A 21 -0.95 15.46 -2.42
CA VAL A 21 -0.21 16.13 -3.50
C VAL A 21 -1.18 16.58 -4.58
N GLU A 22 -1.31 17.90 -4.73
CA GLU A 22 -2.19 18.52 -5.73
C GLU A 22 -1.51 18.69 -7.10
N HIS A 23 -0.17 18.76 -7.14
CA HIS A 23 0.55 19.09 -8.36
C HIS A 23 0.45 17.98 -9.42
N PRO A 24 -0.15 18.22 -10.59
CA PRO A 24 -0.45 17.18 -11.58
C PRO A 24 0.81 16.54 -12.16
N GLY A 25 1.92 17.29 -12.26
CA GLY A 25 3.20 16.77 -12.73
C GLY A 25 3.78 15.68 -11.82
N ILE A 26 3.60 15.81 -10.50
CA ILE A 26 4.10 14.81 -9.54
C ILE A 26 3.27 13.52 -9.66
N LEU A 27 1.95 13.66 -9.76
CA LEU A 27 1.05 12.51 -9.97
C LEU A 27 1.37 11.78 -11.28
N CYS A 28 1.69 12.52 -12.34
CA CYS A 28 2.12 11.94 -13.63
C CYS A 28 3.44 11.17 -13.51
N LEU A 29 4.41 11.71 -12.76
CA LEU A 29 5.69 11.07 -12.51
C LEU A 29 5.52 9.77 -11.71
N ILE A 30 4.75 9.80 -10.63
CA ILE A 30 4.45 8.61 -9.80
C ILE A 30 3.74 7.55 -10.65
N LYS A 31 2.73 7.96 -11.44
CA LYS A 31 2.03 7.05 -12.36
C LYS A 31 3.01 6.40 -13.34
N SER A 32 3.91 7.18 -13.91
CA SER A 32 4.92 6.69 -14.83
C SER A 32 5.82 5.65 -14.16
N TRP A 33 6.31 5.90 -12.94
CA TRP A 33 7.14 4.95 -12.18
C TRP A 33 6.44 3.62 -11.88
N ILE A 34 5.18 3.64 -11.43
CA ILE A 34 4.46 2.41 -11.09
C ILE A 34 3.95 1.66 -12.32
N SER A 35 3.83 2.34 -13.46
CA SER A 35 3.39 1.75 -14.74
C SER A 35 4.54 1.21 -15.61
N VAL A 36 5.81 1.47 -15.24
CA VAL A 36 6.96 0.93 -15.99
C VAL A 36 6.85 -0.59 -16.00
N GLY A 37 6.93 -1.16 -17.19
CA GLY A 37 6.75 -2.59 -17.37
C GLY A 37 7.87 -3.42 -16.74
N ILE A 38 7.52 -4.61 -16.28
CA ILE A 38 8.51 -5.60 -15.85
C ILE A 38 9.18 -6.13 -17.12
N LEU A 39 10.52 -6.03 -17.17
CA LEU A 39 11.30 -6.68 -18.23
C LEU A 39 11.29 -8.19 -17.94
N THR A 40 10.52 -8.95 -18.73
CA THR A 40 10.63 -10.42 -18.76
C THR A 40 11.64 -10.82 -19.85
N LYS A 41 12.09 -12.08 -19.84
CA LYS A 41 13.05 -12.61 -20.83
C LYS A 41 12.58 -12.41 -22.27
N GLU A 42 11.27 -12.34 -22.52
CA GLU A 42 10.73 -12.20 -23.87
C GLU A 42 10.18 -10.79 -24.21
N ARG A 43 9.80 -9.95 -23.24
CA ARG A 43 9.16 -8.64 -23.51
C ARG A 43 9.08 -7.69 -22.30
N ILE A 44 8.83 -6.40 -22.59
CA ILE A 44 8.39 -5.41 -21.58
C ILE A 44 6.86 -5.49 -21.45
N VAL A 45 6.36 -5.90 -20.29
CA VAL A 45 4.90 -5.93 -20.00
C VAL A 45 4.56 -4.82 -19.03
N LYS A 46 3.66 -3.89 -19.40
CA LYS A 46 3.16 -2.87 -18.47
C LYS A 46 2.58 -3.53 -17.21
N ALA A 47 2.97 -3.04 -16.04
CA ALA A 47 2.40 -3.50 -14.79
C ALA A 47 0.99 -2.91 -14.63
N GLU A 48 -0.04 -3.75 -14.55
CA GLU A 48 -1.43 -3.33 -14.30
C GLU A 48 -1.70 -3.12 -12.80
N LYS A 49 -0.84 -3.69 -11.94
CA LYS A 49 -0.84 -3.56 -10.49
C LYS A 49 0.56 -3.77 -9.95
N GLY A 50 0.72 -3.41 -8.68
CA GLY A 50 1.95 -3.51 -7.92
C GLY A 50 2.89 -2.33 -8.14
N ILE A 51 3.92 -2.22 -7.31
CA ILE A 51 4.98 -1.23 -7.46
C ILE A 51 6.33 -1.95 -7.55
N PRO A 52 7.32 -1.41 -8.30
CA PRO A 52 8.60 -2.08 -8.47
C PRO A 52 9.34 -2.26 -7.14
N GLN A 53 9.67 -3.50 -6.80
CA GLN A 53 10.49 -3.79 -5.64
C GLN A 53 11.94 -3.34 -5.93
N GLY A 54 12.52 -2.53 -5.04
CA GLY A 54 13.87 -1.97 -5.20
C GLY A 54 13.91 -0.54 -5.76
N ALA A 55 12.79 0.02 -6.22
CA ALA A 55 12.73 1.46 -6.48
C ALA A 55 12.70 2.23 -5.14
N VAL A 56 13.51 3.29 -5.03
CA VAL A 56 13.70 4.07 -3.79
C VAL A 56 12.38 4.63 -3.26
N ILE A 57 11.43 4.97 -4.13
CA ILE A 57 10.14 5.53 -3.74
C ILE A 57 9.12 4.49 -3.27
N SER A 58 9.33 3.20 -3.57
CA SER A 58 8.34 2.16 -3.31
C SER A 58 7.95 2.01 -1.83
N PRO A 59 8.87 2.06 -0.84
CA PRO A 59 8.49 2.00 0.57
C PRO A 59 7.57 3.16 1.00
N LEU A 60 7.79 4.36 0.46
CA LEU A 60 6.94 5.52 0.75
C LEU A 60 5.55 5.35 0.15
N LEU A 61 5.45 4.92 -1.12
CA LEU A 61 4.17 4.69 -1.78
C LEU A 61 3.37 3.57 -1.10
N ALA A 62 4.04 2.52 -0.63
CA ALA A 62 3.43 1.46 0.17
C ALA A 62 2.82 2.00 1.48
N ASN A 63 3.54 2.87 2.19
CA ASN A 63 3.02 3.47 3.42
C ASN A 63 1.84 4.42 3.16
N ILE A 64 1.89 5.22 2.09
CA ILE A 64 0.76 6.07 1.70
C ILE A 64 -0.46 5.21 1.34
N TYR A 65 -0.25 4.08 0.66
CA TYR A 65 -1.33 3.14 0.33
C TYR A 65 -2.02 2.57 1.58
N LEU A 66 -1.25 2.27 2.62
CA LEU A 66 -1.71 1.66 3.88
C LEU A 66 -2.18 2.69 4.92
N ASP A 67 -2.10 3.99 4.64
CA ASP A 67 -2.47 5.05 5.58
C ASP A 67 -3.97 4.98 5.99
N GLU A 68 -4.87 4.66 5.04
CA GLU A 68 -6.29 4.48 5.37
C GLU A 68 -6.54 3.22 6.20
N PHE A 69 -5.73 2.17 6.00
CA PHE A 69 -5.76 0.99 6.85
C PHE A 69 -5.31 1.33 8.27
N ASP A 70 -4.24 2.12 8.45
CA ASP A 70 -3.82 2.53 9.80
C ASP A 70 -4.91 3.36 10.50
N LYS A 71 -5.54 4.27 9.75
CA LYS A 71 -6.62 5.12 10.25
C LYS A 71 -7.88 4.35 10.62
N SER A 72 -8.19 3.21 9.99
CA SER A 72 -9.38 2.43 10.39
C SER A 72 -9.30 1.89 11.82
N PHE A 73 -8.10 1.84 12.41
CA PHE A 73 -7.91 1.44 13.82
C PHE A 73 -7.91 2.63 14.80
N SER A 74 -7.91 3.88 14.33
CA SER A 74 -7.79 5.05 15.23
C SER A 74 -8.95 5.20 16.20
N ASP A 75 -10.13 4.75 15.79
CA ASP A 75 -11.37 4.87 16.55
C ASP A 75 -11.72 3.57 17.30
N THR A 76 -10.80 2.59 17.30
CA THR A 76 -10.94 1.31 17.99
C THR A 76 -10.12 1.30 19.29
N ASP A 77 -10.48 0.43 20.23
CA ASP A 77 -9.66 0.16 21.42
C ASP A 77 -8.42 -0.71 21.11
N TRP A 78 -8.29 -1.18 19.87
CA TRP A 78 -7.18 -2.02 19.42
C TRP A 78 -5.91 -1.21 19.18
N LYS A 79 -4.75 -1.85 19.39
CA LYS A 79 -3.43 -1.24 19.15
C LYS A 79 -2.77 -1.88 17.93
N LEU A 80 -2.62 -1.09 16.87
CA LEU A 80 -1.90 -1.46 15.66
C LEU A 80 -0.44 -1.01 15.75
N VAL A 81 0.48 -1.94 15.49
CA VAL A 81 1.90 -1.64 15.22
C VAL A 81 2.22 -2.19 13.84
N ARG A 82 2.68 -1.32 12.94
CA ARG A 82 2.99 -1.68 11.54
C ARG A 82 4.40 -1.28 11.14
N TYR A 83 5.06 -2.16 10.40
CA TYR A 83 6.32 -1.92 9.72
C TYR A 83 6.22 -2.41 8.27
N ALA A 84 6.20 -1.47 7.32
CA ALA A 84 5.92 -1.74 5.91
C ALA A 84 4.61 -2.55 5.74
N ASP A 85 4.68 -3.74 5.17
CA ASP A 85 3.55 -4.65 4.96
C ASP A 85 3.29 -5.63 6.12
N TYR A 86 4.14 -5.63 7.14
CA TYR A 86 3.96 -6.44 8.35
C TYR A 86 3.30 -5.62 9.45
N PHE A 87 2.31 -6.20 10.12
CA PHE A 87 1.64 -5.56 11.24
C PHE A 87 1.23 -6.55 12.31
N VAL A 88 1.03 -6.03 13.52
CA VAL A 88 0.46 -6.74 14.66
C VAL A 88 -0.68 -5.88 15.21
N VAL A 89 -1.84 -6.52 15.41
CA VAL A 89 -2.98 -5.93 16.10
C VAL A 89 -3.09 -6.57 17.48
N MET A 90 -3.20 -5.73 18.52
CA MET A 90 -3.35 -6.17 19.90
C MET A 90 -4.69 -5.69 20.45
N ALA A 91 -5.40 -6.57 21.15
CA ALA A 91 -6.65 -6.27 21.84
C ALA A 91 -6.65 -6.85 23.26
N LYS A 92 -7.65 -6.51 24.08
CA LYS A 92 -7.67 -6.88 25.51
C LYS A 92 -8.23 -8.29 25.74
N SER A 93 -9.00 -8.82 24.79
CA SER A 93 -9.61 -10.14 24.88
C SER A 93 -9.48 -10.94 23.58
N LEU A 94 -9.61 -12.26 23.68
CA LEU A 94 -9.59 -13.14 22.49
C LEU A 94 -10.78 -12.87 21.56
N GLU A 95 -11.94 -12.55 22.13
CA GLU A 95 -13.16 -12.21 21.38
C GLU A 95 -12.95 -10.96 20.52
N GLU A 96 -12.30 -9.93 21.06
CA GLU A 96 -11.93 -8.72 20.33
C GLU A 96 -10.91 -9.01 19.21
N ILE A 97 -9.94 -9.91 19.44
CA ILE A 97 -8.96 -10.31 18.41
C ILE A 97 -9.66 -11.02 17.24
N VAL A 98 -10.62 -11.90 17.53
CA VAL A 98 -11.39 -12.60 16.50
C VAL A 98 -12.21 -11.60 15.68
N ALA A 99 -12.85 -10.62 16.34
CA ALA A 99 -13.54 -9.53 15.66
C ALA A 99 -12.59 -8.69 14.77
N ALA A 100 -11.40 -8.36 15.27
CA ALA A 100 -10.38 -7.60 14.53
C ALA A 100 -9.85 -8.33 13.29
N SER A 101 -9.76 -9.66 13.35
CA SER A 101 -9.30 -10.47 12.21
C SER A 101 -10.26 -10.51 11.02
N SER A 102 -11.51 -10.07 11.23
CA SER A 102 -12.54 -10.00 10.19
C SER A 102 -12.78 -8.57 9.67
N HIS A 103 -11.98 -7.61 10.13
CA HIS A 103 -12.05 -6.19 9.78
C HIS A 103 -11.23 -5.89 8.51
#